data_AF-A0A7Y0S5T0-F1
#
_entry.id   AF-A0A7Y0S5T0-F1
#
_cell.length_a   1.000
_cell.length_b   1.000
_cell.length_c   1.000
_cell.angle_alpha   90.00
_cell.angle_beta   90.00
_cell.angle_gamma   90.00
#
_symmetry.space_group_name_H-M   'P 1'
#
loop_
_entity.id
_entity.type
_entity.pdbx_description
1 polymer ?
#
loop_
_entity_poly.entity_id
_entity_poly.type
_entity_poly.pdbx_seq_one_letter_code
_entity_poly.pdbx_strand_id
1 'polypeptide(L)' 'DEIFDNTSKLSPAVRNNGGGYYNHIIYWNCMSPNGGGEPQGALARAINDKFGSFAQFKEAFAQAAINTFGSGFAWLIVK' A
#
# COMPACT_ATOMS: atom_id res chain seq x y z
N ASP A 1 -3.62 -16.89 -2.85
CA ASP A 1 -4.48 -16.41 -3.95
C ASP A 1 -3.89 -16.84 -5.28
N GLU A 2 -4.55 -17.78 -5.95
CA GLU A 2 -4.01 -18.50 -7.12
C GLU A 2 -3.54 -17.59 -8.26
N ILE A 3 -4.19 -16.43 -8.45
CA ILE A 3 -3.81 -15.45 -9.49
C ILE A 3 -2.50 -14.74 -9.12
N PHE A 4 -2.42 -14.11 -7.94
CA PHE A 4 -1.24 -13.31 -7.58
C PHE A 4 0.00 -14.19 -7.35
N ASP A 5 -0.19 -15.35 -6.73
CA ASP A 5 0.87 -16.32 -6.48
C ASP A 5 1.47 -16.90 -7.78
N ASN A 6 0.69 -16.91 -8.89
CA ASN A 6 1.13 -17.42 -10.19
C ASN A 6 1.25 -16.33 -11.27
N THR A 7 1.27 -15.05 -10.91
CA THR A 7 1.23 -13.92 -11.86
C THR A 7 2.27 -14.03 -12.98
N SER A 8 3.47 -14.55 -12.69
CA SER A 8 4.56 -14.71 -13.66
C SER A 8 4.28 -15.73 -14.76
N LYS A 9 3.32 -16.64 -14.54
CA LYS A 9 2.89 -17.68 -15.49
C LYS A 9 1.65 -17.26 -16.30
N LEU A 10 1.04 -16.13 -15.96
CA LEU A 10 -0.19 -15.64 -16.58
C LEU A 10 0.11 -14.57 -17.65
N SER A 11 -0.89 -14.26 -18.47
CA SER A 11 -0.73 -13.27 -19.54
C SER A 11 -0.52 -11.85 -18.97
N PRO A 12 0.13 -10.94 -19.73
CA PRO A 12 0.23 -9.53 -19.34
C PRO A 12 -1.14 -8.88 -19.10
N ALA A 13 -2.18 -9.30 -19.82
CA ALA A 13 -3.53 -8.80 -19.62
C ALA A 13 -4.07 -9.17 -18.23
N VAL A 14 -3.89 -10.42 -17.78
CA VAL A 14 -4.30 -10.85 -16.45
C VAL A 14 -3.47 -10.16 -15.37
N ARG A 15 -2.15 -10.09 -15.54
CA ARG A 15 -1.26 -9.38 -14.61
C ARG A 15 -1.67 -7.91 -14.44
N ASN A 16 -1.79 -7.18 -15.54
CA ASN A 16 -1.99 -5.73 -15.50
C ASN A 16 -3.40 -5.37 -15.04
N ASN A 17 -4.44 -6.06 -15.54
CA ASN A 17 -5.82 -5.76 -15.16
C ASN A 17 -6.18 -6.35 -13.77
N GLY A 18 -5.69 -7.54 -13.44
CA GLY A 18 -5.88 -8.14 -12.12
C GLY A 18 -5.21 -7.32 -11.03
N GLY A 19 -3.96 -6.90 -11.26
CA GLY A 19 -3.27 -5.95 -10.38
C GLY A 19 -3.99 -4.61 -10.30
N GLY A 20 -4.44 -4.07 -11.43
CA GLY A 20 -5.24 -2.84 -11.45
C GLY A 20 -6.51 -2.93 -10.60
N TYR A 21 -7.31 -3.98 -10.79
CA TYR A 21 -8.52 -4.23 -10.02
C TYR A 21 -8.25 -4.31 -8.51
N TYR A 22 -7.28 -5.13 -8.12
CA TYR A 22 -6.92 -5.32 -6.72
C TYR A 22 -6.39 -4.04 -6.07
N ASN A 23 -5.47 -3.35 -6.74
CA ASN A 23 -4.87 -2.13 -6.24
C ASN A 23 -5.91 -1.03 -6.00
N HIS A 24 -6.86 -0.85 -6.94
CA HIS A 24 -7.90 0.17 -6.80
C HIS A 24 -8.93 -0.19 -5.73
N ILE A 25 -9.29 -1.46 -5.57
CA ILE A 25 -10.19 -1.87 -4.48
C ILE A 25 -9.58 -1.55 -3.13
N ILE A 26 -8.30 -1.88 -2.91
CA ILE A 26 -7.63 -1.55 -1.65
C ILE A 26 -7.57 -0.04 -1.47
N TYR A 27 -7.15 0.69 -2.51
CA TYR A 27 -7.04 2.15 -2.46
C TYR A 27 -8.36 2.79 -2.00
N TRP A 28 -9.49 2.41 -2.59
CA TRP A 28 -10.79 2.98 -2.20
C TRP A 28 -11.23 2.54 -0.80
N ASN A 29 -10.94 1.30 -0.40
CA ASN A 29 -11.22 0.83 0.95
C ASN A 29 -10.38 1.53 2.04
N CYS A 30 -9.23 2.12 1.67
CA CYS A 30 -8.41 2.92 2.57
C CYS A 30 -8.89 4.38 2.70
N MET A 31 -9.91 4.81 1.94
CA MET A 31 -10.39 6.19 1.92
C MET A 31 -11.67 6.34 2.74
N SER A 32 -11.79 7.47 3.45
CA SER A 32 -13.01 7.83 4.19
C SER A 32 -13.19 9.35 4.15
N PRO A 33 -14.42 9.87 3.94
CA PRO A 33 -14.68 11.31 3.97
C PRO A 33 -14.36 11.94 5.33
N ASN A 34 -14.41 11.14 6.40
CA ASN A 34 -14.07 11.53 7.75
C ASN A 34 -12.84 10.76 8.25
N GLY A 35 -11.94 10.39 7.32
CA GLY A 35 -10.69 9.69 7.63
C GLY A 35 -9.60 10.61 8.20
N GLY A 36 -8.37 10.09 8.24
CA GLY A 36 -7.23 10.79 8.83
C GLY A 36 -7.05 10.49 10.32
N GLY A 37 -6.38 11.39 11.03
CA GLY A 37 -5.91 11.14 12.40
C GLY A 37 -4.69 10.21 12.45
N GLU A 38 -4.35 9.76 13.65
CA GLU A 38 -3.27 8.80 13.87
C GLU A 38 -3.82 7.38 14.09
N PRO A 39 -3.11 6.35 13.63
CA PRO A 39 -3.48 4.96 13.91
C PRO A 39 -3.45 4.72 15.42
N GLN A 40 -4.19 3.69 15.86
CA GLN A 40 -4.24 3.29 17.27
C GLN A 40 -3.88 1.82 17.44
N GLY A 41 -3.67 1.39 18.68
CA GLY A 41 -3.47 -0.01 19.03
C GLY A 41 -2.23 -0.64 18.40
N ALA A 42 -2.38 -1.86 17.89
CA ALA A 42 -1.26 -2.65 17.37
C ALA A 42 -0.58 -2.00 16.16
N LEU A 43 -1.35 -1.35 15.28
CA LEU A 43 -0.81 -0.66 14.11
C LEU A 43 0.05 0.53 14.51
N ALA A 44 -0.41 1.35 15.46
CA ALA A 44 0.36 2.51 15.95
C ALA A 44 1.69 2.08 16.57
N ARG A 45 1.66 1.02 17.39
CA ARG A 45 2.88 0.46 17.98
C ARG A 45 3.84 -0.04 16.91
N ALA A 46 3.36 -0.85 15.97
CA ALA A 46 4.19 -1.37 14.89
C ALA A 46 4.81 -0.26 14.02
N ILE A 47 4.04 0.82 13.76
CA ILE A 47 4.55 1.99 13.05
C ILE A 47 5.64 2.70 13.86
N ASN A 48 5.41 2.96 15.15
CA ASN A 48 6.40 3.64 15.98
C ASN A 48 7.66 2.79 16.18
N ASP A 49 7.51 1.48 16.37
CA ASP A 49 8.64 0.55 16.50
C ASP A 49 9.48 0.49 15.21
N LYS A 50 8.83 0.58 14.04
CA LYS A 50 9.51 0.46 12.73
C LYS A 50 10.07 1.78 12.20
N PHE A 51 9.34 2.87 12.38
CA PHE A 51 9.61 4.16 11.75
C PHE A 51 9.97 5.26 12.76
N GLY A 52 9.89 4.98 14.07
CA GLY A 52 10.16 5.93 15.17
C GLY A 52 8.94 6.76 15.56
N SER A 53 8.15 7.21 14.59
CA SER A 53 6.90 7.94 14.83
C SER A 53 5.96 7.88 13.61
N PHE A 54 4.67 8.19 13.82
CA PHE A 54 3.72 8.32 12.71
C PHE A 54 4.10 9.44 11.72
N ALA A 55 4.71 10.52 12.20
CA ALA A 55 5.21 11.60 11.34
C ALA A 55 6.35 11.12 10.42
N GLN A 56 7.33 10.40 10.97
CA GLN A 56 8.42 9.80 10.18
C GLN A 56 7.91 8.73 9.22
N PHE A 57 6.90 7.95 9.60
CA PHE A 57 6.23 7.03 8.69
C PHE A 57 5.60 7.78 7.50
N LYS A 58 4.84 8.85 7.75
CA LYS A 58 4.24 9.65 6.68
C LYS A 58 5.28 10.21 5.72
N GLU A 59 6.40 10.71 6.25
CA GLU A 59 7.50 11.19 5.43
C GLU A 59 8.08 10.06 4.57
N ALA A 60 8.42 8.93 5.16
CA ALA A 60 8.95 7.77 4.44
C ALA A 60 7.98 7.24 3.38
N PHE A 61 6.68 7.15 3.71
CA PHE A 61 5.64 6.69 2.79
C PHE A 61 5.45 7.66 1.62
N ALA A 62 5.43 8.97 1.90
CA ALA A 62 5.36 10.00 0.87
C ALA A 62 6.60 9.99 -0.04
N GLN A 63 7.80 9.83 0.53
CA GLN A 63 9.02 9.72 -0.25
C GLN A 63 9.04 8.47 -1.14
N ALA A 64 8.54 7.33 -0.66
CA ALA A 64 8.38 6.13 -1.49
C ALA A 64 7.43 6.37 -2.69
N ALA A 65 6.32 7.07 -2.45
CA ALA A 65 5.38 7.43 -3.51
C ALA A 65 5.99 8.40 -4.52
N ILE A 66 6.65 9.48 -4.06
CA ILE A 66 7.27 10.50 -4.91
C ILE A 66 8.39 9.90 -5.77
N ASN A 67 9.20 9.01 -5.21
CA ASN A 67 10.33 8.42 -5.92
C ASN A 67 9.94 7.24 -6.84
N THR A 68 8.66 6.89 -6.92
CA THR A 68 8.16 5.94 -7.92
C THR A 68 8.14 6.63 -9.28
N PHE A 69 9.17 6.38 -10.10
CA PHE A 69 9.25 6.96 -11.44
C PHE A 69 8.29 6.26 -12.41
N GLY A 70 7.40 7.03 -13.05
CA GLY A 70 6.33 6.50 -13.89
C GLY A 70 5.09 6.08 -13.08
N SER A 71 4.20 5.31 -13.68
CA SER A 71 2.97 4.85 -13.01
C SER A 71 3.27 3.73 -12.02
N GLY A 72 2.78 3.85 -10.78
CA GLY A 72 2.94 2.84 -9.74
C GLY A 72 2.16 3.17 -8.48
N PHE A 73 2.40 2.38 -7.43
CA PHE A 73 1.74 2.48 -6.12
C PHE A 73 2.79 2.37 -5.00
N ALA A 74 2.61 3.15 -3.92
CA ALA A 74 3.32 2.97 -2.67
C ALA A 74 2.44 2.17 -1.69
N TRP A 75 3.06 1.24 -0.97
CA TRP A 75 2.34 0.32 -0.07
C TRP A 75 2.99 0.27 1.31
N LEU A 76 2.14 0.19 2.34
CA LEU A 76 2.53 -0.25 3.67
C LEU A 76 2.11 -1.72 3.78
N ILE A 77 3.07 -2.61 4.00
CA ILE A 77 2.82 -4.06 4.07
C ILE A 77 3.33 -4.64 5.39
N VAL A 78 2.74 -5.77 5.78
CA VAL A 78 3.33 -6.68 6.76
C VAL A 78 4.13 -7.71 5.98
N LYS A 79 5.36 -7.98 6.42
CA LYS A 79 6.24 -8.99 5.82
C LYS A 79 6.03 -10.35 6.46
#